data_AF-B3CRY4-F1
#
_entry.id   AF-B3CRY4-F1
#
_cell.length_a   1.000
_cell.length_b   1.000
_cell.length_c   1.000
_cell.angle_alpha   90.00
_cell.angle_beta   90.00
_cell.angle_gamma   90.00
#
_symmetry.space_group_name_H-M   'P 1'
#
loop_
_entity.id
_entity.type
_entity.pdbx_description
1 polymer ?
#
loop_
_entity_poly.entity_id
_entity_poly.type
_entity_poly.pdbx_seq_one_letter_code
_entity_poly.pdbx_strand_id
1 'polypeptide(L)' 'MVKVSYGSFLCFKLHLIINNKGEIMSVKITKSNKSDLSVSSVFSKGLSGKLFSDKAYISKELFH' A
#
# COMPACT_ATOMS: atom_id res chain seq x y z
N MET A 1 35.97 -1.17 -22.03
CA MET A 1 35.33 -1.28 -20.70
C MET A 1 33.90 -0.74 -20.81
N VAL A 2 32.91 -1.63 -20.97
CA VAL A 2 31.50 -1.22 -21.04
C VAL A 2 31.01 -1.00 -19.62
N LYS A 3 30.75 0.25 -19.24
CA LYS A 3 30.10 0.57 -17.97
C LYS A 3 28.61 0.32 -18.15
N VAL A 4 28.15 -0.87 -17.77
CA VAL A 4 26.72 -1.11 -17.56
C VAL A 4 26.32 -0.28 -16.34
N SER A 5 25.70 0.87 -16.58
CA SER A 5 25.02 1.60 -15.52
C SER A 5 23.83 0.74 -15.12
N TYR A 6 23.84 0.16 -13.92
CA TYR A 6 22.68 -0.50 -13.33
C TYR A 6 21.60 0.56 -13.14
N GLY A 7 20.82 0.79 -14.21
CA GLY A 7 19.73 1.75 -14.23
C GLY A 7 18.71 1.37 -13.17
N SER A 8 18.36 2.35 -12.34
CA SER A 8 17.37 2.32 -11.26
C SER A 8 16.31 1.22 -11.41
N PHE A 9 16.38 0.18 -10.58
CA PHE A 9 15.32 -0.80 -10.44
C PHE A 9 14.01 -0.07 -10.06
N LEU A 10 12.95 -0.28 -10.85
CA LEU A 10 11.65 0.29 -10.57
C LEU A 10 10.94 -0.60 -9.53
N CYS A 11 11.26 -0.44 -8.25
CA CYS A 11 10.51 -1.13 -7.19
C CYS A 11 9.08 -0.57 -7.12
N PHE A 12 8.11 -1.47 -7.00
CA PHE A 12 6.71 -1.16 -6.74
C PHE A 12 6.25 -1.85 -5.45
N LYS A 13 5.23 -1.27 -4.82
CA LYS A 13 4.55 -1.82 -3.65
C LYS A 13 3.15 -2.26 -4.07
N LEU A 14 2.76 -3.44 -3.61
CA LEU A 14 1.42 -4.00 -3.80
C LEU A 14 0.65 -3.88 -2.50
N HIS A 15 -0.50 -3.22 -2.57
CA HIS A 15 -1.44 -3.02 -1.48
C HIS A 15 -2.68 -3.87 -1.77
N LEU A 16 -3.06 -4.73 -0.83
CA LEU A 16 -4.21 -5.64 -0.94
C LEU A 16 -5.12 -5.45 0.27
N ILE A 17 -6.43 -5.34 0.04
CA ILE A 17 -7.44 -5.48 1.08
C ILE A 17 -8.19 -6.76 0.80
N ILE A 18 -8.21 -7.65 1.80
CA ILE A 18 -8.85 -8.94 1.75
C ILE A 18 -9.87 -8.99 2.89
N ASN A 19 -11.06 -9.50 2.62
CA ASN A 19 -12.05 -9.71 3.67
C ASN A 19 -11.77 -10.98 4.48
N ASN A 20 -12.56 -11.19 5.54
CA ASN A 20 -12.43 -12.37 6.40
C ASN A 20 -12.79 -13.71 5.71
N LYS A 21 -13.41 -13.68 4.53
CA LYS A 21 -13.71 -14.85 3.70
C LYS A 21 -12.59 -15.17 2.70
N GLY A 22 -11.55 -14.34 2.63
CA GLY A 22 -10.45 -14.49 1.67
C GLY A 22 -10.70 -13.84 0.31
N GLU A 23 -11.76 -13.05 0.15
CA GLU A 23 -12.06 -12.35 -1.09
C GLU A 23 -11.28 -11.03 -1.16
N ILE A 24 -10.73 -10.75 -2.35
CA ILE A 24 -9.99 -9.51 -2.61
C ILE A 24 -10.99 -8.37 -2.81
N MET A 25 -11.03 -7.44 -1.86
CA MET A 25 -11.92 -6.28 -1.93
C MET A 25 -11.30 -5.12 -2.73
N SER A 26 -9.98 -5.00 -2.69
CA SER A 26 -9.28 -3.91 -3.39
C SER A 26 -7.81 -4.25 -3.63
N VAL A 27 -7.26 -3.80 -4.77
CA VAL A 27 -5.85 -3.95 -5.14
C VAL A 27 -5.31 -2.61 -5.62
N LYS A 28 -4.14 -2.20 -5.13
CA LYS A 28 -3.46 -0.98 -5.60
C LYS A 28 -1.96 -1.20 -5.69
N ILE A 29 -1.41 -0.79 -6.83
CA ILE A 29 0.02 -0.86 -7.09
C ILE A 29 0.55 0.57 -7.05
N THR A 30 1.57 0.82 -6.26
CA THR A 30 2.22 2.13 -6.19
C THR A 30 3.71 2.02 -6.41
N LYS A 31 4.34 3.08 -6.91
CA LYS A 31 5.80 3.17 -6.96
C LYS A 31 6.38 3.09 -5.54
N SER A 32 7.56 2.49 -5.39
CA SER A 32 8.19 2.28 -4.08
C SER A 32 8.45 3.55 -3.27
N ASN A 33 8.51 4.71 -3.93
CA ASN A 33 8.74 6.00 -3.27
C ASN A 33 7.47 6.61 -2.65
N LYS A 34 6.30 5.99 -2.82
CA LYS A 34 5.05 6.48 -2.22
C LYS A 34 4.93 6.00 -0.77
N SER A 35 4.50 6.92 0.09
CA SER A 35 4.21 6.63 1.50
C SER A 35 2.94 5.81 1.63
N ASP A 36 2.98 4.76 2.45
CA ASP A 36 1.87 3.81 2.62
C ASP A 36 0.64 4.46 3.28
N LEU A 37 0.85 5.53 4.06
CA LEU A 37 -0.20 6.33 4.70
C LEU A 37 -1.10 7.05 3.69
N SER A 38 -0.51 7.65 2.64
CA SER A 38 -1.26 8.30 1.57
C SER A 38 -2.08 7.31 0.76
N VAL A 39 -1.60 6.07 0.68
CA VAL A 39 -2.30 4.99 -0.02
C VAL A 39 -3.47 4.52 0.82
N SER A 40 -3.26 4.27 2.12
CA SER A 40 -4.28 3.81 3.06
C SER A 40 -5.56 4.64 3.02
N SER A 41 -5.47 5.97 3.17
CA SER A 41 -6.64 6.87 3.19
C SER A 41 -7.48 6.82 1.89
N VAL A 42 -6.82 6.71 0.74
CA VAL A 42 -7.51 6.62 -0.56
C VAL A 42 -8.05 5.21 -0.79
N PHE A 43 -7.37 4.19 -0.25
CA PHE A 43 -7.65 2.79 -0.49
C PHE A 43 -8.74 2.23 0.44
N SER A 44 -8.92 2.82 1.62
CA SER A 44 -10.02 2.54 2.55
C SER A 44 -11.30 3.31 2.23
N LYS A 45 -11.27 4.26 1.29
CA LYS A 45 -12.42 5.12 0.96
C LYS A 45 -13.56 4.28 0.37
N GLY A 46 -14.68 4.21 1.09
CA GLY A 46 -15.86 3.42 0.72
C GLY A 46 -15.94 2.05 1.39
N LEU A 47 -14.95 1.67 2.19
CA LEU A 47 -15.00 0.48 3.04
C LEU A 47 -15.44 0.87 4.46
N SER A 48 -16.44 0.18 4.99
CA SER A 48 -16.93 0.36 6.37
C SER A 48 -16.66 -0.92 7.19
N GLY A 49 -16.01 -0.79 8.34
CA GLY A 49 -15.70 -1.93 9.21
C GLY A 49 -14.40 -1.74 9.99
N LYS A 50 -13.90 -2.82 10.59
CA LYS A 50 -12.58 -2.83 11.25
C LYS A 50 -11.50 -3.15 10.21
N LEU A 51 -10.59 -2.21 9.98
CA LEU A 51 -9.42 -2.42 9.13
C LEU A 51 -8.23 -2.81 10.01
N PHE A 52 -7.63 -3.96 9.73
CA PHE A 52 -6.41 -4.44 10.38
C PHE A 52 -5.29 -4.41 9.34
N SER A 53 -4.25 -3.64 9.62
CA SER A 53 -3.10 -3.47 8.72
C SER A 53 -1.81 -3.42 9.53
N ASP A 54 -0.67 -3.65 8.88
CA ASP A 54 0.64 -3.51 9.51
C ASP A 54 0.90 -2.10 10.04
N LYS A 55 1.79 -1.97 11.01
CA LYS A 55 2.14 -0.70 11.67
C LYS A 55 2.48 0.43 10.67
N ALA A 56 3.05 0.10 9.51
CA ALA A 56 3.35 1.07 8.45
C ALA A 56 2.12 1.73 7.81
N TYR A 57 0.94 1.09 7.92
CA TYR A 57 -0.35 1.60 7.45
C TYR A 57 -1.14 2.33 8.55
N ILE A 58 -0.70 2.23 9.79
CA ILE A 58 -1.33 2.84 10.96
C ILE A 58 -0.71 4.24 11.15
N SER A 59 -1.33 5.28 10.56
CA SER A 59 -0.97 6.67 10.92
C SER A 59 -1.57 7.06 12.27
N LYS A 60 -0.91 7.98 12.97
CA LYS A 60 -1.46 8.64 14.17
C LYS A 60 -2.81 9.32 13.92
N GLU A 61 -3.08 9.72 12.67
CA GLU A 61 -4.31 10.40 12.27
C GLU A 61 -5.53 9.48 12.13
N LEU A 62 -5.35 8.15 12.14
CA LEU A 62 -6.44 7.16 12.07
C LEU A 62 -7.11 6.88 13.43
N PHE A 63 -6.53 7.35 14.54
CA PHE A 63 -7.02 7.08 15.91
C PHE A 63 -7.61 8.31 16.61
N HIS A 64 -8.00 9.34 15.87
CA HIS A 64 -8.57 10.55 16.44
C HIS A 64 -10.09 10.55 16.46
#